data_AF-A0A2G5T8M6-F1
#
_entry.id   AF-A0A2G5T8M6-F1
#
_cell.length_a   1.000
_cell.length_b   1.000
_cell.length_c   1.000
_cell.angle_alpha   90.00
_cell.angle_beta   90.00
_cell.angle_gamma   90.00
#
_symmetry.space_group_name_H-M   'P 1'
#
loop_
_entity.id
_entity.type
_entity.pdbx_description
1 polymer ?
#
loop_
_entity_poly.entity_id
_entity_poly.type
_entity_poly.pdbx_seq_one_letter_code
_entity_poly.pdbx_strand_id
1 'polypeptide(L)'
;MKFPLSLTAVLLICIILTMAKLPDEEFDKCRKAVNRFRKEAGLGELKEDKQETARLEKTFVPGTKNCPTKDHLKNGLDGFTVTRIGQGHRLEPVIVPNMNSILSQNVKTFACLDLDCKDHHDVFFAFIKNGVAGKSIRSGKSEKA
;
A
#
# COMPACT_ATOMS: atom_id res chain seq x y z
N MET A 1 -8.14 26.34 47.40
CA MET A 1 -7.37 26.11 46.15
C MET A 1 -8.32 25.50 45.13
N LYS A 2 -8.75 26.28 44.12
CA LYS A 2 -9.64 25.79 43.05
C LYS A 2 -8.74 25.31 41.91
N PHE A 3 -8.43 24.02 41.90
CA PHE A 3 -7.74 23.40 40.76
C PHE A 3 -8.62 23.55 39.51
N PRO A 4 -8.07 23.94 38.34
CA PRO A 4 -8.87 24.16 37.17
C PRO A 4 -9.30 22.78 36.64
N LEU A 5 -10.55 22.41 36.92
CA LEU A 5 -11.25 21.25 36.33
C LEU A 5 -11.18 21.24 34.79
N SER A 6 -10.83 22.38 34.19
CA SER A 6 -10.63 22.56 32.75
C SER A 6 -9.32 21.97 32.22
N LEU A 7 -8.23 21.96 32.99
CA LEU A 7 -6.93 21.52 32.48
C LEU A 7 -6.87 19.99 32.36
N THR A 8 -7.50 19.30 33.32
CA THR A 8 -7.65 17.83 33.32
C THR A 8 -8.55 17.36 32.20
N ALA A 9 -9.64 18.08 31.89
CA ALA A 9 -10.52 17.77 30.77
C ALA A 9 -9.81 17.92 29.41
N VAL A 10 -9.03 18.98 29.22
CA VAL A 10 -8.24 19.19 27.99
C VAL A 10 -7.15 18.12 27.85
N LEU A 11 -6.47 17.76 28.94
CA LEU A 11 -5.48 16.68 28.93
C LEU A 11 -6.11 15.34 28.58
N LEU A 12 -7.29 15.01 29.12
CA LEU A 12 -8.02 13.79 28.78
C LEU A 12 -8.44 13.76 27.30
N ILE A 13 -8.94 14.87 26.76
CA ILE A 13 -9.28 14.99 25.34
C ILE A 13 -8.03 14.81 24.46
N CYS A 14 -6.90 15.42 24.84
CA CYS A 14 -5.64 15.25 24.13
C CYS A 14 -5.13 13.80 24.17
N ILE A 15 -5.24 13.12 25.32
CA ILE A 15 -4.86 11.70 25.46
C ILE A 15 -5.78 10.81 24.63
N ILE A 16 -7.09 11.06 24.63
CA ILE A 16 -8.05 10.32 23.81
C ILE A 16 -7.77 10.56 22.31
N LEU A 17 -7.46 11.79 21.91
CA LEU A 17 -7.13 12.13 20.52
C LEU A 17 -5.76 11.57 20.07
N THR A 18 -4.78 11.43 20.96
CA THR A 18 -3.50 10.78 20.63
C THR A 18 -3.64 9.27 20.59
N MET A 19 -4.38 8.66 21.52
CA MET A 19 -4.64 7.21 21.51
C MET A 19 -5.54 6.79 20.33
N ALA A 20 -6.50 7.62 19.91
CA ALA A 20 -7.32 7.37 18.73
C ALA A 20 -6.54 7.46 17.40
N LYS A 21 -5.30 7.99 17.42
CA LYS A 21 -4.42 8.08 16.24
C LYS A 21 -3.49 6.88 16.05
N LEU A 22 -3.51 5.88 16.93
CA LEU A 22 -2.75 4.65 16.73
C LEU A 22 -3.69 3.49 16.38
N PRO A 23 -3.83 3.22 15.07
CA PRO A 23 -3.56 1.86 14.61
C PRO A 23 -2.65 1.80 13.36
N ASP A 24 -2.17 2.93 12.83
CA ASP A 24 -1.49 2.94 11.52
C ASP A 24 -0.09 2.28 11.49
N GLU A 25 0.51 1.95 12.65
CA GLU A 25 1.86 1.37 12.68
C GLU A 25 1.93 -0.13 12.35
N GLU A 26 0.88 -0.91 12.63
CA GLU A 26 0.88 -2.36 12.35
C GLU A 26 0.50 -2.70 10.90
N PHE A 27 -0.28 -1.86 10.23
CA PHE A 27 -0.83 -2.13 8.88
C PHE A 27 0.09 -1.74 7.71
N ASP A 28 1.34 -1.37 7.98
CA ASP A 28 2.23 -0.78 6.96
C ASP A 28 3.24 -1.77 6.36
N LYS A 29 3.10 -3.09 6.59
CA LYS A 29 4.11 -4.07 6.16
C LYS A 29 4.17 -4.18 4.63
N CYS A 30 3.03 -4.30 3.96
CA CYS A 30 2.96 -4.34 2.51
C CYS A 30 3.57 -3.09 1.86
N ARG A 31 3.15 -1.90 2.27
CA ARG A 31 3.65 -0.64 1.70
C ARG A 31 5.13 -0.42 1.98
N LYS A 32 5.60 -0.72 3.20
CA LYS A 32 7.05 -0.70 3.51
C LYS A 32 7.83 -1.65 2.60
N ALA A 33 7.34 -2.86 2.36
CA ALA A 33 8.01 -3.82 1.48
C ALA A 33 8.08 -3.31 0.03
N VAL A 34 6.96 -2.83 -0.52
CA VAL A 34 6.89 -2.25 -1.87
C VAL A 34 7.83 -1.05 -2.02
N ASN A 35 7.81 -0.13 -1.05
CA ASN A 35 8.63 1.07 -1.10
C ASN A 35 10.13 0.79 -0.89
N ARG A 36 10.50 -0.26 -0.15
CA ARG A 36 11.89 -0.71 -0.07
C ARG A 36 12.43 -1.09 -1.44
N PHE A 37 11.70 -1.92 -2.19
CA PHE A 37 12.10 -2.32 -3.54
C PHE A 37 12.24 -1.13 -4.50
N ARG A 38 11.31 -0.18 -4.41
CA ARG A 38 11.37 1.04 -5.24
C ARG A 38 12.57 1.90 -4.88
N LYS A 39 12.85 2.07 -3.60
CA LYS A 39 14.01 2.82 -3.10
C LYS A 39 15.32 2.19 -3.57
N GLU A 40 15.46 0.87 -3.50
CA GLU A 40 16.63 0.13 -4.00
C GLU A 40 16.82 0.34 -5.52
N ALA A 41 15.74 0.51 -6.28
CA ALA A 41 15.76 0.84 -7.69
C ALA A 41 15.90 2.35 -8.00
N GLY A 42 16.09 3.21 -7.00
CA GLY A 42 16.20 4.66 -7.18
C GLY A 42 14.89 5.36 -7.55
N LEU A 43 13.74 4.72 -7.28
CA LEU A 43 12.41 5.26 -7.53
C LEU A 43 11.81 5.89 -6.27
N GLY A 44 10.94 6.89 -6.48
CA GLY A 44 10.18 7.50 -5.40
C GLY A 44 9.17 6.54 -4.77
N GLU A 45 8.89 6.73 -3.48
CA GLU A 45 7.90 5.97 -2.72
C GLU A 45 6.49 6.14 -3.27
N LEU A 46 5.69 5.08 -3.19
CA LEU A 46 4.27 5.11 -3.49
C LEU A 46 3.48 5.44 -2.24
N LYS A 47 2.43 6.24 -2.44
CA LYS A 47 1.39 6.49 -1.45
C LYS A 47 0.16 5.69 -1.83
N GLU A 48 -0.47 5.07 -0.84
CA GLU A 48 -1.69 4.31 -1.07
C GLU A 48 -2.87 5.22 -1.39
N ASP A 49 -3.68 4.78 -2.34
CA ASP A 49 -5.01 5.30 -2.60
C ASP A 49 -5.96 4.69 -1.56
N LYS A 50 -6.25 5.46 -0.51
CA LYS A 50 -7.08 5.02 0.61
C LYS A 50 -8.47 4.56 0.18
N GLN A 51 -9.04 5.15 -0.88
CA GLN A 51 -10.36 4.79 -1.37
C GLN A 51 -10.33 3.42 -2.05
N GLU A 52 -9.33 3.18 -2.91
CA GLU A 52 -9.18 1.87 -3.56
C GLU A 52 -8.73 0.80 -2.57
N THR A 53 -7.85 1.11 -1.60
CA THR A 53 -7.51 0.18 -0.51
C THR A 53 -8.77 -0.26 0.24
N ALA A 54 -9.60 0.67 0.72
CA ALA A 54 -10.83 0.33 1.43
C ALA A 54 -11.83 -0.47 0.58
N ARG A 55 -11.88 -0.23 -0.74
CA ARG A 55 -12.72 -1.00 -1.68
C ARG A 55 -12.24 -2.45 -1.78
N LEU A 56 -10.92 -2.64 -1.92
CA LEU A 56 -10.29 -3.96 -2.02
C LEU A 56 -10.38 -4.70 -0.69
N GLU A 57 -10.22 -4.02 0.46
CA GLU A 57 -10.46 -4.58 1.78
C GLU A 57 -11.87 -5.17 1.90
N LYS A 58 -12.90 -4.40 1.54
CA LYS A 58 -14.28 -4.91 1.53
C LYS A 58 -14.49 -6.12 0.62
N THR A 59 -13.65 -6.29 -0.40
CA THR A 59 -13.73 -7.41 -1.33
C THR A 59 -13.07 -8.68 -0.76
N PHE A 60 -11.95 -8.52 -0.06
CA PHE A 60 -11.09 -9.64 0.34
C PHE A 60 -11.06 -9.96 1.84
N VAL A 61 -11.33 -8.97 2.69
CA VAL A 61 -11.29 -9.11 4.16
C VAL A 61 -12.50 -9.85 4.73
N PRO A 62 -13.76 -9.64 4.26
CA PRO A 62 -14.89 -10.38 4.80
C PRO A 62 -14.72 -11.90 4.62
N GLY A 63 -14.31 -12.56 5.70
CA GLY A 63 -14.17 -14.00 5.81
C GLY A 63 -12.79 -14.60 5.48
N THR A 64 -11.74 -13.81 5.23
CA THR A 64 -10.30 -14.16 4.98
C THR A 64 -9.97 -15.36 4.07
N LYS A 65 -10.97 -16.09 3.57
CA LYS A 65 -10.86 -17.26 2.69
C LYS A 65 -10.66 -16.86 1.23
N ASN A 66 -10.87 -15.59 0.90
CA ASN A 66 -10.84 -15.06 -0.45
C ASN A 66 -9.55 -14.27 -0.65
N CYS A 67 -8.42 -14.95 -0.74
CA CYS A 67 -7.22 -14.29 -1.25
C CYS A 67 -7.32 -14.12 -2.77
N PRO A 68 -6.62 -13.12 -3.35
CA PRO A 68 -6.48 -13.01 -4.79
C PRO A 68 -6.08 -14.36 -5.42
N THR A 69 -6.84 -14.78 -6.42
CA THR A 69 -6.67 -16.09 -7.05
C THR A 69 -5.42 -16.12 -7.94
N LYS A 70 -5.01 -17.32 -8.37
CA LYS A 70 -3.96 -17.46 -9.40
C LYS A 70 -4.30 -16.71 -10.69
N ASP A 71 -5.59 -16.60 -11.02
CA ASP A 71 -6.06 -15.84 -12.17
C ASP A 71 -5.86 -14.34 -11.97
N HIS A 72 -6.23 -13.80 -10.80
CA HIS A 72 -5.96 -12.38 -10.47
C HIS A 72 -4.47 -12.04 -10.52
N LEU A 73 -3.60 -12.96 -10.07
CA LEU A 73 -2.15 -12.77 -10.17
C LEU A 73 -1.66 -12.79 -11.62
N LYS A 74 -2.27 -13.59 -12.51
CA LYS A 74 -1.83 -13.72 -13.90
C LYS A 74 -2.37 -12.61 -14.80
N ASN A 75 -3.66 -12.30 -14.65
CA ASN A 75 -4.42 -11.43 -15.56
C ASN A 75 -4.74 -10.06 -14.95
N GLY A 76 -4.50 -9.88 -13.66
CA GLY A 76 -4.90 -8.69 -12.93
C GLY A 76 -6.34 -8.74 -12.44
N LEU A 77 -6.78 -7.64 -11.80
CA LEU A 77 -8.13 -7.47 -11.27
C LEU A 77 -8.54 -6.01 -11.40
N ASP A 78 -9.69 -5.71 -11.99
CA ASP A 78 -10.20 -4.34 -12.16
C ASP A 78 -9.17 -3.35 -12.75
N GLY A 79 -8.30 -3.84 -13.64
CA GLY A 79 -7.20 -3.07 -14.22
C GLY A 79 -5.95 -2.94 -13.34
N PHE A 80 -5.96 -3.45 -12.12
CA PHE A 80 -4.75 -3.61 -11.31
C PHE A 80 -3.92 -4.78 -11.79
N THR A 81 -2.60 -4.58 -11.83
CA THR A 81 -1.68 -5.70 -11.69
C THR A 81 -1.64 -6.10 -10.22
N VAL A 82 -1.86 -7.38 -9.92
CA VAL A 82 -1.85 -7.90 -8.56
C VAL A 82 -0.55 -8.66 -8.32
N THR A 83 0.18 -8.26 -7.30
CA THR A 83 1.46 -8.87 -6.93
C THR A 83 1.36 -9.41 -5.51
N ARG A 84 1.53 -10.73 -5.36
CA ARG A 84 1.71 -11.38 -4.06
C ARG A 84 3.14 -11.22 -3.59
N ILE A 85 3.32 -10.77 -2.36
CA ILE A 85 4.59 -10.63 -1.66
C ILE A 85 4.48 -11.53 -0.41
N GLY A 86 5.09 -12.71 -0.47
CA GLY A 86 5.16 -13.64 0.66
C GLY A 86 6.55 -13.70 1.27
N GLN A 87 6.67 -14.22 2.49
CA GLN A 87 7.97 -14.54 3.08
C GLN A 87 8.46 -15.87 2.50
N GLY A 88 9.59 -15.87 1.77
CA GLY A 88 10.18 -17.09 1.24
C GLY A 88 10.87 -17.93 2.32
N HIS A 89 11.21 -19.19 1.98
CA HIS A 89 11.88 -20.14 2.87
C HIS A 89 13.25 -19.67 3.43
N ARG A 90 13.80 -18.55 2.95
CA ARG A 90 15.11 -18.00 3.34
C ARG A 90 15.11 -16.47 3.50
N LEU A 91 14.06 -15.89 4.09
CA LEU A 91 13.94 -14.44 4.36
C LEU A 91 13.86 -13.52 3.12
N GLU A 92 14.04 -14.05 1.90
CA GLU A 92 13.78 -13.31 0.67
C GLU A 92 12.29 -13.32 0.33
N PRO A 93 11.69 -12.15 0.04
CA PRO A 93 10.29 -12.06 -0.34
C PRO A 93 10.04 -12.74 -1.70
N VAL A 94 9.08 -13.66 -1.76
CA VAL A 94 8.63 -14.28 -3.01
C VAL A 94 7.61 -13.36 -3.67
N ILE A 95 7.98 -12.80 -4.82
CA ILE A 95 7.16 -11.87 -5.60
C ILE A 95 6.55 -12.64 -6.78
N VAL A 96 5.22 -12.73 -6.82
CA VAL A 96 4.46 -13.39 -7.91
C VAL A 96 3.40 -12.44 -8.44
N PRO A 97 3.25 -12.22 -9.76
CA PRO A 97 3.95 -12.89 -10.87
C PRO A 97 5.31 -12.27 -11.23
N ASN A 98 5.53 -10.97 -11.01
CA ASN A 98 6.80 -10.29 -11.27
C ASN A 98 6.86 -8.91 -10.57
N MET A 99 8.06 -8.33 -10.56
CA MET A 99 8.39 -7.07 -9.89
C MET A 99 8.20 -5.83 -10.76
N ASN A 100 7.86 -6.00 -12.05
CA ASN A 100 7.85 -4.91 -13.03
C ASN A 100 6.78 -3.86 -12.73
N SER A 101 5.63 -4.27 -12.19
CA SER A 101 4.58 -3.33 -11.77
C SER A 101 5.05 -2.44 -10.62
N ILE A 102 5.71 -3.03 -9.61
CA ILE A 102 6.29 -2.33 -8.46
C ILE A 102 7.35 -1.32 -8.91
N LEU A 103 8.15 -1.67 -9.91
CA LEU A 103 9.23 -0.82 -10.43
C LEU A 103 8.80 0.13 -11.56
N SER A 104 7.50 0.20 -11.87
CA SER A 104 6.99 1.13 -12.87
C SER A 104 7.21 2.58 -12.43
N GLN A 105 7.70 3.42 -13.34
CA GLN A 105 7.82 4.86 -13.13
C GLN A 105 6.46 5.57 -13.20
N ASN A 106 5.47 4.95 -13.83
CA ASN A 106 4.18 5.57 -14.15
C ASN A 106 3.03 5.01 -13.29
N VAL A 107 3.27 4.72 -12.03
CA VAL A 107 2.21 4.25 -11.11
C VAL A 107 1.24 5.40 -10.83
N LYS A 108 -0.05 5.19 -11.10
CA LYS A 108 -1.12 6.15 -10.78
C LYS A 108 -1.89 5.80 -9.52
N THR A 109 -2.17 4.51 -9.35
CA THR A 109 -2.92 4.01 -8.20
C THR A 109 -2.15 2.86 -7.60
N PHE A 110 -2.03 2.89 -6.28
CA PHE A 110 -1.38 1.88 -5.48
C PHE A 110 -2.28 1.56 -4.28
N ALA A 111 -2.52 0.30 -4.03
CA ALA A 111 -3.20 -0.18 -2.82
C ALA A 111 -2.47 -1.41 -2.30
N CYS A 112 -2.49 -1.60 -0.99
CA CYS A 112 -1.83 -2.70 -0.31
C CYS A 112 -2.80 -3.37 0.64
N LEU A 113 -2.78 -4.70 0.67
CA LEU A 113 -3.55 -5.50 1.61
C LEU A 113 -2.65 -6.53 2.30
N ASP A 114 -2.77 -6.61 3.63
CA ASP A 114 -2.24 -7.72 4.42
C ASP A 114 -3.38 -8.72 4.61
N LEU A 115 -3.24 -9.93 4.04
CA LEU A 115 -4.27 -10.96 4.04
C LEU A 115 -3.76 -12.28 4.62
N ASP A 116 -4.61 -12.93 5.39
CA ASP A 116 -4.37 -14.28 5.89
C ASP A 116 -4.97 -15.31 4.92
N CYS A 117 -4.13 -15.96 4.11
CA CYS A 117 -4.58 -16.89 3.08
C CYS A 117 -4.54 -18.34 3.58
N LYS A 118 -5.47 -19.18 3.09
CA LYS A 118 -5.49 -20.61 3.43
C LYS A 118 -4.20 -21.36 3.11
N ASP A 119 -3.45 -20.91 2.12
CA ASP A 119 -2.21 -21.56 1.67
C ASP A 119 -0.97 -21.03 2.40
N HIS A 120 -0.99 -19.77 2.86
CA HIS A 120 0.05 -19.17 3.68
C HIS A 120 -0.52 -18.05 4.54
N HIS A 121 -0.11 -18.02 5.80
CA HIS A 121 -0.34 -16.91 6.72
C HIS A 121 0.59 -15.72 6.37
N ASP A 122 0.20 -14.51 6.78
CA ASP A 122 1.00 -13.27 6.64
C ASP A 122 1.45 -12.97 5.19
N VAL A 123 0.49 -12.96 4.27
CA VAL A 123 0.75 -12.70 2.85
C VAL A 123 0.31 -11.29 2.50
N PHE A 124 1.18 -10.56 1.82
CA PHE A 124 0.89 -9.21 1.37
C PHE A 124 0.53 -9.19 -0.11
N PHE A 125 -0.42 -8.35 -0.49
CA PHE A 125 -0.81 -8.15 -1.87
C PHE A 125 -0.73 -6.67 -2.23
N ALA A 126 0.09 -6.37 -3.24
CA ALA A 126 0.18 -5.06 -3.85
C ALA A 126 -0.68 -5.01 -5.11
N PHE A 127 -1.54 -4.00 -5.20
CA PHE A 127 -2.41 -3.72 -6.33
C PHE A 127 -1.94 -2.43 -7.00
N ILE A 128 -1.45 -2.51 -8.23
CA ILE A 128 -0.86 -1.37 -8.95
C ILE A 128 -1.56 -1.13 -10.28
N LYS A 129 -2.07 0.09 -10.49
CA LYS A 129 -2.47 0.59 -11.81
C LYS A 129 -1.41 1.54 -12.33
N ASN A 130 -0.85 1.17 -13.47
CA ASN A 130 -0.01 2.07 -14.24
C ASN A 130 -0.89 3.06 -15.01
N GLY A 131 -0.42 4.30 -15.12
CA GLY A 131 -0.97 5.24 -16.08
C GLY A 131 -0.79 4.73 -17.50
N VAL A 132 -1.78 5.00 -18.35
CA VAL A 132 -1.61 4.89 -19.80
C VAL A 132 -0.38 5.71 -20.17
N ALA A 133 0.53 5.13 -20.96
CA ALA A 133 1.76 5.79 -21.41
C ALA A 133 1.41 6.97 -22.34
N GLY A 134 0.98 8.09 -21.76
CA GLY A 134 0.70 9.34 -22.43
C GLY A 134 1.91 10.24 -22.32
N LYS A 135 2.64 10.37 -23.44
CA LYS A 135 3.71 11.35 -23.74
C LYS A 135 4.61 11.74 -22.56
N SER A 136 5.84 11.25 -22.59
CA SER A 136 6.99 11.95 -22.01
C SER A 136 6.89 13.44 -22.36
N ILE A 137 6.55 14.27 -21.37
CA ILE A 137 6.73 15.71 -21.49
C ILE A 137 8.24 15.91 -21.38
N ARG A 138 8.91 15.90 -22.53
CA ARG A 138 10.26 16.45 -22.65
C ARG A 138 10.16 17.91 -22.20
N SER A 139 10.68 18.18 -21.00
CA SER A 139 11.12 19.51 -20.63
C SER A 139 12.15 19.96 -21.66
N GLY A 140 11.83 21.05 -22.35
CA GLY A 140 12.66 21.69 -23.36
C GLY A 140 12.53 23.19 -23.24
N LYS A 141 13.15 23.72 -22.18
CA LYS A 141 13.93 24.97 -22.14
C LYS A 141 13.32 26.23 -22.80
N SER A 142 13.06 27.21 -21.94
CA SER A 142 13.11 28.65 -22.24
C SER A 142 14.28 29.01 -23.15
N GLU A 143 14.02 29.72 -24.25
CA GLU A 143 14.97 30.67 -24.80
C GLU A 143 14.23 31.87 -25.40
N LYS A 144 14.53 33.04 -24.84
CA LYS A 144 14.20 34.35 -25.36
C LYS A 144 14.79 34.52 -26.76
N ALA A 145 14.02 35.13 -27.67
CA ALA A 145 14.47 36.20 -28.56
C ALA A 145 13.24 37.00 -29.00
#